data_AF-A0A4Q3N1F3-F1
#
_entry.id   AF-A0A4Q3N1F3-F1
#
_cell.length_a   1.000
_cell.length_b   1.000
_cell.length_c   1.000
_cell.angle_alpha   90.00
_cell.angle_beta   90.00
_cell.angle_gamma   90.00
#
_symmetry.space_group_name_H-M   'P 1'
#
loop_
_entity.id
_entity.type
_entity.pdbx_description
1 polymer ?
#
loop_
_entity_poly.entity_id
_entity_poly.type
_entity_poly.pdbx_seq_one_letter_code
_entity_poly.pdbx_strand_id
1 'polypeptide(L)'
;MSSSITDVAGIEVGHYTDARRPTGCTVVLARGGAVAGVDVRGAAPGTRETDLLSPSNVVEQVHGVLLAGGSAFGLDAAGGVMRWLDEQGVGLAVGPTRVPIVPGAVLFDLPLGDARIRPDAAAGYVACQAASRSAPAEGNVGAGAGAVVGKVFGFHRAMKGGIGCAAVTVDGIT
;
A
#
# COMPACT_ATOMS: atom_id res chain seq x y z
N MET A 1 -3.35 -21.12 13.42
CA MET A 1 -3.94 -19.97 12.70
C MET A 1 -2.79 -19.03 12.39
N SER A 2 -2.66 -18.57 11.15
CA SER A 2 -1.64 -17.57 10.81
C SER A 2 -2.07 -16.23 11.40
N SER A 3 -1.20 -15.55 12.15
CA SER A 3 -1.45 -14.20 12.64
C SER A 3 -1.16 -13.19 11.53
N SER A 4 -1.96 -12.13 11.46
CA SER A 4 -1.98 -11.22 10.31
C SER A 4 -2.12 -9.76 10.72
N ILE A 5 -1.75 -8.82 9.84
CA ILE A 5 -1.90 -7.38 10.10
C ILE A 5 -3.37 -6.98 10.38
N THR A 6 -4.34 -7.73 9.85
CA THR A 6 -5.77 -7.50 10.10
C THR A 6 -6.25 -8.00 11.46
N ASP A 7 -5.38 -8.67 12.23
CA ASP A 7 -5.65 -8.98 13.64
C ASP A 7 -5.64 -7.70 14.51
N VAL A 8 -5.02 -6.62 14.02
CA VAL A 8 -5.14 -5.27 14.58
C VAL A 8 -6.53 -4.72 14.26
N ALA A 9 -7.31 -4.43 15.30
CA ALA A 9 -8.70 -3.99 15.14
C ALA A 9 -8.81 -2.70 14.32
N GLY A 10 -9.67 -2.71 13.31
CA GLY A 10 -9.93 -1.55 12.44
C GLY A 10 -9.02 -1.45 11.21
N ILE A 11 -8.06 -2.36 11.06
CA ILE A 11 -7.24 -2.48 9.84
C ILE A 11 -7.93 -3.38 8.81
N GLU A 12 -7.97 -2.91 7.57
CA GLU A 12 -8.40 -3.68 6.42
C GLU A 12 -7.28 -3.71 5.37
N VAL A 13 -7.14 -4.83 4.66
CA VAL A 13 -6.14 -4.96 3.59
C VAL A 13 -6.81 -5.42 2.31
N GLY A 14 -6.45 -4.78 1.21
CA GLY A 14 -6.93 -5.11 -0.12
C GLY A 14 -5.82 -5.14 -1.15
N HIS A 15 -5.97 -6.00 -2.16
CA HIS A 15 -5.01 -6.17 -3.24
C HIS A 15 -5.68 -5.95 -4.59
N TYR A 16 -4.95 -5.31 -5.49
CA TYR A 16 -5.18 -5.42 -6.92
C TYR A 16 -3.94 -6.02 -7.57
N THR A 17 -4.09 -7.15 -8.26
CA THR A 17 -3.03 -7.78 -9.05
C THR A 17 -3.38 -7.66 -10.53
N ASP A 18 -2.51 -7.07 -11.34
CA ASP A 18 -2.75 -6.99 -12.77
C ASP A 18 -2.49 -8.36 -13.41
N ALA A 19 -3.48 -8.92 -14.09
CA ALA A 19 -3.33 -10.23 -14.74
C ALA A 19 -2.40 -10.18 -15.98
N ARG A 20 -2.14 -9.00 -16.53
CA ARG A 20 -1.38 -8.83 -17.78
C ARG A 20 0.14 -8.86 -17.56
N ARG A 21 0.60 -8.56 -16.33
CA ARG A 21 2.01 -8.73 -15.93
C ARG A 21 2.15 -8.85 -14.41
N PRO A 22 3.27 -9.37 -13.89
CA PRO A 22 3.53 -9.40 -12.45
C PRO A 22 3.73 -7.98 -11.87
N THR A 23 2.62 -7.31 -11.56
CA THR A 23 2.57 -6.01 -10.87
C THR A 23 1.20 -5.85 -10.20
N GLY A 24 1.04 -4.82 -9.38
CA GLY A 24 -0.19 -4.55 -8.67
C GLY A 24 -0.01 -3.52 -7.56
N CYS A 25 -1.05 -3.32 -6.77
CA CYS A 25 -0.98 -2.51 -5.57
C CYS A 25 -1.70 -3.17 -4.40
N THR A 26 -1.29 -2.81 -3.20
CA THR A 26 -1.85 -3.23 -1.93
C THR A 26 -2.22 -1.97 -1.16
N VAL A 27 -3.41 -1.95 -0.58
CA VAL A 27 -3.85 -0.88 0.32
C VAL A 27 -4.04 -1.45 1.71
N VAL A 28 -3.56 -0.72 2.71
CA VAL A 28 -3.88 -0.94 4.12
C VAL A 28 -4.77 0.21 4.54
N LEU A 29 -6.02 -0.03 4.90
CA LEU A 29 -6.99 1.01 5.25
C LEU A 29 -7.23 1.04 6.75
N ALA A 30 -7.31 2.26 7.28
CA ALA A 30 -7.74 2.57 8.64
C ALA A 30 -8.86 3.61 8.54
N ARG A 31 -10.10 3.15 8.28
CA ARG A 31 -11.22 4.05 7.94
C ARG A 31 -11.55 5.06 9.05
N GLY A 32 -11.28 4.70 10.31
CA GLY A 32 -11.45 5.58 11.47
C GLY A 32 -10.30 6.58 11.68
N GLY A 33 -9.27 6.56 10.83
CA GLY A 33 -8.01 7.24 11.06
C GLY A 33 -7.07 6.41 11.94
N ALA A 34 -5.78 6.46 11.64
CA ALA A 34 -4.72 5.91 12.48
C ALA A 34 -3.56 6.89 12.58
N VAL A 35 -2.97 7.03 13.76
CA VAL A 35 -1.72 7.79 13.93
C VAL A 35 -0.62 7.10 13.12
N ALA A 36 0.15 7.88 12.36
CA ALA A 36 1.19 7.34 11.49
C ALA A 36 2.46 8.17 11.52
N GLY A 37 3.58 7.46 11.30
CA GLY A 37 4.90 8.03 11.04
C GLY A 37 5.56 7.25 9.90
N VAL A 38 6.67 7.75 9.37
CA VAL A 38 7.42 7.07 8.30
C VAL A 38 8.91 7.18 8.51
N ASP A 39 9.63 6.12 8.11
CA ASP A 39 11.08 6.09 8.05
C ASP A 39 11.55 5.59 6.68
N VAL A 40 12.17 6.46 5.89
CA VAL A 40 12.65 6.15 4.54
C VAL A 40 14.17 6.01 4.56
N ARG A 41 14.65 4.76 4.39
CA ARG A 41 16.09 4.44 4.50
C ARG A 41 16.76 4.06 3.18
N GLY A 42 16.00 3.64 2.18
CA GLY A 42 16.55 3.28 0.87
C GLY A 42 17.07 4.52 0.13
N ALA A 43 18.16 4.37 -0.62
CA ALA A 43 18.79 5.47 -1.35
C ALA A 43 18.04 5.93 -2.61
N ALA A 44 17.05 5.15 -3.08
CA ALA A 44 16.23 5.47 -4.25
C ALA A 44 14.74 5.32 -3.90
N PRO A 45 14.19 6.17 -3.02
CA PRO A 45 12.81 6.09 -2.63
C PRO A 45 11.88 6.61 -3.73
N GLY A 46 10.75 5.94 -3.92
CA GLY A 46 9.58 6.50 -4.59
C GLY A 46 8.46 6.57 -3.57
N THR A 47 8.07 7.78 -3.17
CA THR A 47 7.11 7.98 -2.09
C THR A 47 6.15 9.12 -2.40
N ARG A 48 4.99 9.11 -1.73
CA ARG A 48 3.97 10.16 -1.76
C ARG A 48 3.58 10.48 -0.33
N GLU A 49 3.41 11.77 -0.03
CA GLU A 49 2.83 12.27 1.23
C GLU A 49 3.57 11.76 2.48
N THR A 50 4.90 11.70 2.42
CA THR A 50 5.73 11.33 3.57
C THR A 50 6.03 12.52 4.48
N ASP A 51 6.21 13.72 3.92
CA ASP A 51 6.49 14.94 4.70
C ASP A 51 5.40 15.22 5.73
N LEU A 52 4.12 15.00 5.40
CA LEU A 52 3.01 15.24 6.34
C LEU A 52 3.03 14.32 7.57
N LEU A 53 3.79 13.22 7.51
CA LEU A 53 3.92 12.26 8.62
C LEU A 53 5.00 12.66 9.62
N SER A 54 5.66 13.81 9.41
CA SER A 54 6.50 14.41 10.45
C SER A 54 5.63 14.75 11.67
N PRO A 55 6.04 14.39 12.90
CA PRO A 55 5.29 14.72 14.12
C PRO A 55 5.22 16.24 14.39
N SER A 56 5.96 17.05 13.64
CA SER A 56 5.88 18.52 13.69
C SER A 56 4.73 19.11 12.86
N ASN A 57 4.04 18.30 12.06
CA ASN A 57 3.06 18.77 11.11
C ASN A 57 1.62 18.57 11.62
N VAL A 58 0.66 19.21 10.94
CA VAL A 58 -0.74 19.30 11.39
C VAL A 58 -1.53 18.00 11.22
N VAL A 59 -1.09 17.12 10.31
CA VAL A 59 -1.81 15.88 10.02
C VAL A 59 -1.42 14.82 11.05
N GLU A 60 -2.34 14.48 11.94
CA GLU A 60 -2.10 13.48 13.00
C GLU A 60 -2.49 12.06 12.59
N GLN A 61 -3.37 11.92 11.59
CA GLN A 61 -3.97 10.63 11.21
C GLN A 61 -3.98 10.42 9.70
N VAL A 62 -3.72 9.17 9.30
CA VAL A 62 -3.88 8.69 7.92
C VAL A 62 -5.07 7.76 7.81
N HIS A 63 -5.62 7.63 6.61
CA HIS A 63 -6.82 6.84 6.35
C HIS A 63 -6.51 5.56 5.56
N GLY A 64 -5.34 5.53 4.93
CA GLY A 64 -4.77 4.33 4.37
C GLY A 64 -3.33 4.53 3.94
N VAL A 65 -2.64 3.43 3.64
CA VAL A 65 -1.29 3.40 3.09
C VAL A 65 -1.31 2.60 1.80
N LEU A 66 -0.69 3.14 0.75
CA LEU A 66 -0.54 2.48 -0.54
C LEU A 66 0.86 1.88 -0.68
N LEU A 67 0.92 0.61 -1.06
CA LEU A 67 2.14 -0.03 -1.59
C LEU A 67 1.87 -0.41 -3.04
N ALA A 68 2.76 -0.06 -3.98
CA ALA A 68 2.54 -0.40 -5.38
C ALA A 68 3.81 -0.80 -6.14
N GLY A 69 3.64 -1.63 -7.17
CA GLY A 69 4.64 -1.86 -8.20
C GLY A 69 4.75 -0.69 -9.19
N GLY A 70 5.47 -0.88 -10.29
CA GLY A 70 5.52 0.11 -11.37
C GLY A 70 6.48 1.30 -11.14
N SER A 71 7.34 1.26 -10.11
CA SER A 71 8.21 2.38 -9.75
C SER A 71 7.40 3.67 -9.48
N ALA A 72 8.00 4.85 -9.68
CA ALA A 72 7.35 6.13 -9.45
C ALA A 72 5.98 6.28 -10.14
N PHE A 73 5.76 5.63 -11.29
CA PHE A 73 4.47 5.64 -11.97
C PHE A 73 3.34 5.00 -11.15
N GLY A 74 3.67 4.00 -10.31
CA GLY A 74 2.68 3.35 -9.44
C GLY A 74 2.08 4.27 -8.38
N LEU A 75 2.69 5.44 -8.12
CA LEU A 75 2.13 6.44 -7.22
C LEU A 75 0.80 7.01 -7.75
N ASP A 76 0.52 6.88 -9.06
CA ASP A 76 -0.77 7.25 -9.66
C ASP A 76 -1.95 6.47 -9.04
N ALA A 77 -1.69 5.27 -8.49
CA ALA A 77 -2.71 4.49 -7.79
C ALA A 77 -3.26 5.18 -6.54
N ALA A 78 -2.50 6.10 -5.93
CA ALA A 78 -2.94 6.82 -4.73
C ALA A 78 -4.18 7.67 -5.01
N GLY A 79 -4.31 8.26 -6.20
CA GLY A 79 -5.50 9.03 -6.58
C GLY A 79 -6.77 8.17 -6.58
N GLY A 80 -6.63 6.89 -6.93
CA GLY A 80 -7.72 5.90 -6.84
C GLY A 80 -8.17 5.61 -5.42
N VAL A 81 -7.20 5.47 -4.52
CA VAL A 81 -7.44 5.25 -3.09
C VAL A 81 -8.13 6.47 -2.47
N MET A 82 -7.62 7.67 -2.77
CA MET A 82 -8.23 8.92 -2.31
C MET A 82 -9.68 9.04 -2.80
N ARG A 83 -9.94 8.80 -4.09
CA ARG A 83 -11.31 8.85 -4.64
C ARG A 83 -12.24 7.89 -3.92
N TRP A 84 -11.80 6.63 -3.71
CA TRP A 84 -12.63 5.65 -3.02
C TRP A 84 -12.95 6.08 -1.58
N LEU A 85 -11.95 6.55 -0.83
CA LEU A 85 -12.13 6.99 0.55
C LEU A 85 -13.06 8.21 0.67
N ASP A 86 -12.93 9.17 -0.25
CA ASP A 86 -13.81 10.35 -0.31
C ASP A 86 -15.28 9.93 -0.53
N GLU A 87 -15.53 9.01 -1.47
CA GLU A 87 -16.87 8.44 -1.70
C GLU A 87 -17.42 7.68 -0.48
N GLN A 88 -16.54 7.12 0.37
CA GLN A 88 -16.92 6.50 1.64
C GLN A 88 -17.09 7.52 2.79
N GLY A 89 -16.87 8.82 2.54
CA GLY A 89 -16.89 9.86 3.57
C GLY A 89 -15.75 9.72 4.58
N VAL A 90 -14.62 9.14 4.19
CA VAL A 90 -13.44 8.92 5.03
C VAL A 90 -12.37 9.95 4.70
N GLY A 91 -11.89 10.68 5.70
CA GLY A 91 -10.86 11.69 5.52
C GLY A 91 -10.79 12.69 6.66
N LEU A 92 -9.73 13.49 6.68
CA LEU A 92 -9.54 14.59 7.62
C LEU A 92 -10.60 15.67 7.34
N ALA A 93 -11.31 16.12 8.37
CA ALA A 93 -12.30 17.19 8.22
C ALA A 93 -11.61 18.54 7.96
N VAL A 94 -11.87 19.13 6.81
CA VAL A 94 -11.37 20.44 6.38
C VAL A 94 -12.57 21.30 5.99
N GLY A 95 -13.17 21.95 7.00
CA GLY A 95 -14.42 22.68 6.83
C GLY A 95 -15.56 21.75 6.39
N PRO A 96 -16.23 22.00 5.25
CA PRO A 96 -17.33 21.16 4.76
C PRO A 96 -16.87 19.89 4.04
N THR A 97 -15.57 19.75 3.77
CA THR A 97 -15.00 18.66 2.95
C THR A 97 -14.17 17.72 3.82
N ARG A 98 -14.08 16.46 3.41
CA ARG A 98 -13.13 15.49 3.98
C ARG A 98 -12.00 15.27 2.99
N VAL A 99 -10.76 15.29 3.48
CA VAL A 99 -9.56 15.06 2.66
C VAL A 99 -8.92 13.74 3.11
N PRO A 100 -9.02 12.67 2.32
CA PRO A 100 -8.30 11.44 2.60
C PRO A 100 -6.79 11.68 2.61
N ILE A 101 -6.11 11.17 3.63
CA ILE A 101 -4.66 11.22 3.73
C ILE A 101 -4.12 9.82 3.44
N VAL A 102 -3.39 9.67 2.33
CA VAL A 102 -2.95 8.38 1.81
C VAL A 102 -1.46 8.43 1.42
N PRO A 103 -0.56 8.25 2.39
CA PRO A 103 0.85 8.07 2.10
C PRO A 103 1.06 6.81 1.25
N GLY A 104 2.09 6.84 0.42
CA GLY A 104 2.38 5.72 -0.46
C GLY A 104 3.86 5.50 -0.70
N ALA A 105 4.21 4.25 -1.00
CA ALA A 105 5.55 3.86 -1.41
C ALA A 105 5.48 2.85 -2.56
N VAL A 106 6.50 2.87 -3.41
CA VAL A 106 6.58 2.01 -4.60
C VAL A 106 7.83 1.16 -4.65
N LEU A 107 7.74 0.03 -5.34
CA LEU A 107 8.87 -0.82 -5.69
C LEU A 107 9.09 -0.88 -7.21
N PHE A 108 10.33 -1.20 -7.59
CA PHE A 108 10.74 -1.30 -8.98
C PHE A 108 10.58 -2.73 -9.52
N ASP A 109 9.50 -2.97 -10.25
CA ASP A 109 9.17 -4.24 -10.94
C ASP A 109 9.10 -4.11 -12.48
N LEU A 110 9.44 -2.96 -13.04
CA LEU A 110 9.32 -2.64 -14.47
C LEU A 110 10.06 -3.62 -15.41
N PRO A 111 11.20 -4.24 -15.03
CA PRO A 111 11.84 -5.25 -15.88
C PRO A 111 11.06 -6.56 -16.04
N LEU A 112 10.00 -6.79 -15.25
CA LEU A 112 9.18 -7.99 -15.34
C LEU A 112 8.05 -7.80 -16.38
N GLY A 113 8.38 -8.04 -17.65
CA GLY A 113 7.43 -7.95 -18.76
C GLY A 113 7.31 -6.53 -19.33
N ASP A 114 6.11 -6.17 -19.81
CA ASP A 114 5.87 -4.86 -20.44
C ASP A 114 5.74 -3.75 -19.39
N ALA A 115 6.77 -2.89 -19.28
CA ALA A 115 6.85 -1.77 -18.35
C ALA A 115 5.75 -0.70 -18.51
N ARG A 116 4.97 -0.72 -19.60
CA ARG A 116 3.84 0.21 -19.81
C ARG A 116 2.60 -0.19 -19.03
N ILE A 117 2.47 -1.46 -18.66
CA ILE A 117 1.39 -1.95 -17.81
C ILE A 117 1.79 -1.59 -16.38
N ARG A 118 1.00 -0.83 -15.64
CA ARG A 118 1.39 -0.40 -14.29
C ARG A 118 0.17 -0.05 -13.46
N PRO A 119 0.24 -0.15 -12.12
CA PRO A 119 -0.86 0.29 -11.27
C PRO A 119 -1.17 1.77 -11.53
N ASP A 120 -2.44 2.07 -11.74
CA ASP A 120 -2.98 3.40 -11.94
C ASP A 120 -4.09 3.69 -10.92
N ALA A 121 -4.78 4.82 -11.06
CA ALA A 121 -5.90 5.17 -10.18
C ALA A 121 -7.04 4.13 -10.19
N ALA A 122 -7.28 3.41 -11.30
CA ALA A 122 -8.29 2.35 -11.30
C ALA A 122 -7.83 1.16 -10.46
N ALA A 123 -6.54 0.78 -10.55
CA ALA A 123 -5.95 -0.26 -9.72
C ALA A 123 -6.09 0.05 -8.21
N GLY A 124 -5.72 1.26 -7.79
CA GLY A 124 -5.83 1.68 -6.39
C GLY A 124 -7.28 1.67 -5.87
N TYR A 125 -8.22 2.11 -6.71
CA TYR A 125 -9.65 2.09 -6.38
C TYR A 125 -10.19 0.65 -6.21
N VAL A 126 -9.82 -0.27 -7.10
CA VAL A 126 -10.21 -1.68 -7.00
C VAL A 126 -9.56 -2.36 -5.78
N ALA A 127 -8.31 -2.03 -5.47
CA ALA A 127 -7.66 -2.53 -4.26
C ALA A 127 -8.43 -2.14 -3.00
N CYS A 128 -9.00 -0.93 -2.94
CA CYS A 128 -9.84 -0.49 -1.82
C CYS A 128 -11.18 -1.24 -1.75
N GLN A 129 -11.82 -1.50 -2.88
CA GLN A 129 -13.04 -2.33 -2.90
C GLN A 129 -12.79 -3.76 -2.40
N ALA A 130 -11.60 -4.31 -2.70
CA ALA A 130 -11.20 -5.63 -2.25
C ALA A 130 -10.74 -5.64 -0.77
N ALA A 131 -10.64 -4.49 -0.11
CA ALA A 131 -10.13 -4.42 1.25
C ALA A 131 -11.12 -5.04 2.25
N SER A 132 -10.59 -5.88 3.14
CA SER A 132 -11.38 -6.54 4.18
C SER A 132 -10.57 -6.78 5.44
N ARG A 133 -11.24 -7.23 6.51
CA ARG A 133 -10.61 -7.64 7.78
C ARG A 133 -10.19 -9.12 7.78
N SER A 134 -10.40 -9.84 6.69
CA SER A 134 -9.90 -11.20 6.55
C SER A 134 -8.37 -11.17 6.40
N ALA A 135 -7.71 -12.22 6.89
CA ALA A 135 -6.27 -12.37 6.70
C ALA A 135 -5.92 -12.20 5.20
N PRO A 136 -5.03 -11.25 4.85
CA PRO A 136 -4.72 -10.93 3.46
C PRO A 136 -4.02 -12.09 2.79
N ALA A 137 -4.17 -12.17 1.46
CA ALA A 137 -3.40 -13.12 0.68
C ALA A 137 -1.91 -12.76 0.71
N GLU A 138 -1.06 -13.77 0.87
CA GLU A 138 0.40 -13.62 0.86
C GLU A 138 1.01 -14.14 -0.45
N GLY A 139 2.27 -13.80 -0.69
CA GLY A 139 3.01 -14.18 -1.90
C GLY A 139 2.81 -13.20 -3.06
N ASN A 140 2.60 -13.73 -4.27
CA ASN A 140 2.64 -12.96 -5.52
C ASN A 140 1.31 -12.24 -5.82
N VAL A 141 0.82 -11.44 -4.88
CA VAL A 141 -0.42 -10.65 -5.00
C VAL A 141 -0.17 -9.18 -4.73
N GLY A 142 -1.04 -8.30 -5.24
CA GLY A 142 -0.96 -6.86 -4.99
C GLY A 142 0.40 -6.29 -5.41
N ALA A 143 0.99 -5.46 -4.54
CA ALA A 143 2.35 -4.95 -4.74
C ALA A 143 3.42 -6.06 -4.80
N GLY A 144 3.17 -7.21 -4.16
CA GLY A 144 4.07 -8.37 -4.14
C GLY A 144 4.13 -9.15 -5.46
N ALA A 145 3.19 -8.94 -6.38
CA ALA A 145 3.14 -9.65 -7.65
C ALA A 145 4.45 -9.50 -8.44
N GLY A 146 4.96 -8.27 -8.53
CA GLY A 146 6.24 -7.93 -9.18
C GLY A 146 7.46 -7.96 -8.25
N ALA A 147 7.29 -8.29 -6.98
CA ALA A 147 8.39 -8.26 -6.02
C ALA A 147 9.41 -9.38 -6.30
N VAL A 148 10.69 -9.00 -6.26
CA VAL A 148 11.84 -9.87 -6.45
C VAL A 148 12.99 -9.48 -5.51
N VAL A 149 13.76 -10.48 -5.06
CA VAL A 149 14.88 -10.35 -4.12
C VAL A 149 16.14 -11.00 -4.68
N GLY A 150 17.32 -10.70 -4.10
CA GLY A 150 18.59 -11.35 -4.50
C GLY A 150 19.15 -10.84 -5.83
N LYS A 151 19.28 -9.52 -6.00
CA LYS A 151 19.67 -8.86 -7.27
C LYS A 151 21.17 -8.61 -7.44
N VAL A 152 22.04 -9.16 -6.57
CA VAL A 152 23.50 -8.91 -6.61
C VAL A 152 24.10 -9.27 -7.96
N PHE A 153 23.60 -10.32 -8.61
CA PHE A 153 24.02 -10.75 -9.95
C PHE A 153 23.06 -10.30 -11.06
N GLY A 154 22.32 -9.21 -10.83
CA GLY A 154 21.35 -8.65 -11.76
C GLY A 154 19.96 -9.30 -11.68
N PHE A 155 19.00 -8.66 -12.36
CA PHE A 155 17.57 -9.04 -12.33
C PHE A 155 17.29 -10.45 -12.83
N HIS A 156 18.06 -10.94 -13.80
CA HIS A 156 17.90 -12.29 -14.36
C HIS A 156 18.25 -13.42 -13.37
N ARG A 157 18.94 -13.09 -12.27
CA ARG A 157 19.24 -14.02 -11.15
C ARG A 157 18.37 -13.76 -9.91
N ALA A 158 17.46 -12.80 -9.98
CA ALA A 158 16.59 -12.49 -8.87
C ALA A 158 15.57 -13.62 -8.66
N MET A 159 15.15 -13.79 -7.42
CA MET A 159 14.13 -14.77 -7.02
C MET A 159 12.81 -14.04 -6.73
N LYS A 160 11.67 -14.70 -6.90
CA LYS A 160 10.37 -14.11 -6.50
C LYS A 160 10.37 -13.87 -4.99
N GLY A 161 10.02 -12.65 -4.61
CA GLY A 161 9.54 -12.32 -3.28
C GLY A 161 8.01 -12.34 -3.25
N GLY A 162 7.40 -11.51 -2.41
CA GLY A 162 5.95 -11.35 -2.35
C GLY A 162 5.51 -10.48 -1.18
N ILE A 163 4.19 -10.34 -1.01
CA ILE A 163 3.58 -9.88 0.24
C ILE A 163 3.82 -10.94 1.32
N GLY A 164 4.11 -10.49 2.53
CA GLY A 164 4.06 -11.32 3.73
C GLY A 164 3.42 -10.52 4.86
N CYS A 165 2.79 -11.20 5.81
CA CYS A 165 2.23 -10.56 6.99
C CYS A 165 2.46 -11.42 8.25
N ALA A 166 2.53 -10.77 9.39
CA ALA A 166 2.64 -11.42 10.69
C ALA A 166 2.11 -10.46 11.77
N ALA A 167 1.59 -11.02 12.87
CA ALA A 167 1.24 -10.26 14.06
C ALA A 167 1.60 -11.03 15.34
N VAL A 168 1.77 -10.30 16.43
CA VAL A 168 2.02 -10.82 17.78
C VAL A 168 1.16 -10.04 18.76
N THR A 169 0.43 -10.74 19.61
CA THR A 169 -0.34 -10.14 20.70
C THR A 169 0.50 -10.10 21.96
N VAL A 170 0.59 -8.93 22.60
CA VAL A 170 1.29 -8.71 23.87
C VAL A 170 0.29 -8.17 24.88
N ASP A 171 0.15 -8.83 26.02
CA ASP A 171 -0.77 -8.45 27.11
C ASP A 171 -2.21 -8.17 26.63
N GLY A 172 -2.68 -8.93 25.63
CA GLY A 172 -4.02 -8.81 25.05
C GLY A 172 -4.19 -7.70 24.02
N ILE A 173 -3.10 -7.02 23.63
CA ILE A 173 -3.08 -6.00 22.59
C ILE A 173 -2.35 -6.54 21.37
N THR A 174 -2.96 -6.41 20.20
CA THR A 174 -2.39 -6.76 18.89
C THR A 174 -2.07 -5.49 18.11
#